data_AF-A0A3L8E102-F1
#
_entry.id   AF-A0A3L8E102-F1
#
_cell.length_a   1.000
_cell.length_b   1.000
_cell.length_c   1.000
_cell.angle_alpha   90.00
_cell.angle_beta   90.00
_cell.angle_gamma   90.00
#
_symmetry.space_group_name_H-M   'P 1'
#
loop_
_entity.id
_entity.type
_entity.pdbx_description
1 polymer ?
#
loop_
_entity_poly.entity_id
_entity_poly.type
_entity_poly.pdbx_seq_one_letter_code
_entity_poly.pdbx_strand_id
1 'polypeptide(L)'
;MVLRMLSLISIIAFELCVAEELTLPVNTCHQDAADYSTCLKDATQEAWPRIAQGLPELNFPSMDPMFYENHHAIYDAGEIRADIEVTNITMIGLKDIRFTAVKAHFLDKDVFRLEVDFLMPKAFSWGTIKTIGSVGPFRLNSTEKLIDDFVNEYWPILYRAMASTIIDTWEPWCIDKANRLFSKVSFSKVFPK
;
A
#
# COMPACT_ATOMS: atom_id res chain seq x y z
N MET A 1 30.00 -20.38 45.22
CA MET A 1 29.66 -21.15 44.00
C MET A 1 28.42 -20.60 43.28
N VAL A 2 27.40 -20.15 44.01
CA VAL A 2 26.16 -19.56 43.46
C VAL A 2 26.39 -18.29 42.63
N LEU A 3 27.33 -17.41 43.02
CA LEU A 3 27.61 -16.16 42.30
C LEU A 3 28.18 -16.37 40.87
N ARG A 4 28.85 -17.50 40.60
CA ARG A 4 29.42 -17.80 39.27
C ARG A 4 28.36 -18.32 38.29
N MET A 5 27.29 -18.95 38.79
CA MET A 5 26.18 -19.45 37.96
C MET A 5 25.31 -18.32 37.42
N LEU A 6 25.07 -17.27 38.22
CA LEU A 6 24.32 -16.09 37.77
C LEU A 6 25.05 -15.30 36.68
N SER A 7 26.39 -15.23 36.75
CA SER A 7 27.22 -14.51 35.77
C SER A 7 27.26 -15.17 34.40
N LEU A 8 27.06 -16.50 34.32
CA LEU A 8 27.02 -17.23 33.04
C LEU A 8 25.66 -17.07 32.35
N ILE A 9 24.57 -17.01 33.12
CA ILE A 9 23.21 -16.81 32.59
C ILE A 9 23.06 -15.42 31.97
N SER A 10 23.69 -14.39 32.54
CA SER A 10 23.68 -13.03 31.99
C SER A 10 24.42 -12.88 30.65
N ILE A 11 25.40 -13.74 30.37
CA ILE A 11 26.14 -13.70 29.09
C ILE A 11 25.33 -14.41 28.00
N ILE A 12 24.68 -15.54 28.33
CA ILE A 12 23.84 -16.29 27.38
C ILE A 12 22.55 -15.52 27.04
N ALA A 13 22.00 -14.74 27.98
CA ALA A 13 20.84 -13.90 27.72
C ALA A 13 21.15 -12.68 26.81
N PHE A 14 22.40 -12.23 26.75
CA PHE A 14 22.80 -11.10 25.89
C PHE A 14 23.01 -11.52 24.43
N GLU A 15 23.43 -12.76 24.17
CA GLU A 15 23.57 -13.29 22.80
C GLU A 15 22.23 -13.65 22.14
N LEU A 16 21.18 -13.95 22.91
CA LEU A 16 19.85 -14.26 22.41
C LEU A 16 18.96 -13.04 22.14
N CYS A 17 19.42 -11.83 22.48
CA CYS A 17 18.72 -10.58 22.21
C CYS A 17 19.31 -9.84 21.00
N VAL A 18 19.81 -10.58 20.01
CA VAL A 18 19.98 -10.01 18.67
C VAL A 18 18.60 -10.10 18.02
N ALA A 19 17.90 -8.96 17.98
CA ALA A 19 16.75 -8.84 17.10
C ALA A 19 17.21 -9.22 15.68
N GLU A 20 16.67 -10.31 15.14
CA GLU A 20 16.92 -10.71 13.77
C GLU A 20 16.32 -9.61 12.87
N GLU A 21 17.15 -8.65 12.48
CA GLU A 21 16.74 -7.58 11.58
C GLU A 21 16.41 -8.19 10.23
N LEU A 22 15.14 -8.14 9.85
CA LEU A 22 14.71 -8.74 8.61
C LEU A 22 15.27 -7.94 7.42
N THR A 23 15.84 -8.66 6.47
CA THR A 23 16.37 -8.05 5.24
C THR A 23 15.27 -7.99 4.19
N LEU A 24 15.06 -6.81 3.63
CA LEU A 24 14.19 -6.66 2.48
C LEU A 24 14.95 -7.14 1.24
N PRO A 25 14.38 -8.02 0.40
CA PRO A 25 15.05 -8.55 -0.79
C PRO A 25 15.03 -7.53 -1.94
N VAL A 26 15.65 -6.37 -1.71
CA VAL A 26 15.76 -5.26 -2.66
C VAL A 26 17.22 -5.01 -2.98
N ASN A 27 17.49 -4.61 -4.22
CA ASN A 27 18.77 -3.99 -4.54
C ASN A 27 18.86 -2.63 -3.83
N THR A 28 20.03 -2.33 -3.27
CA THR A 28 20.26 -1.11 -2.51
C THR A 28 20.90 -0.04 -3.37
N CYS A 29 20.60 1.22 -3.07
CA CYS A 29 21.10 2.38 -3.81
C CYS A 29 21.84 3.30 -2.84
N HIS A 30 23.07 3.67 -3.17
CA HIS A 30 23.86 4.61 -2.38
C HIS A 30 23.37 6.05 -2.59
N GLN A 31 23.21 6.80 -1.50
CA GLN A 31 22.67 8.17 -1.53
C GLN A 31 23.57 9.16 -2.28
N ASP A 32 24.87 8.91 -2.34
CA ASP A 32 25.85 9.76 -3.04
C ASP A 32 25.94 9.49 -4.55
N ALA A 33 25.24 8.47 -5.05
CA ALA A 33 25.24 8.12 -6.46
C ALA A 33 24.52 9.21 -7.30
N ALA A 34 25.13 9.59 -8.42
CA ALA A 34 24.57 10.60 -9.33
C ALA A 34 23.20 10.20 -9.92
N ASP A 35 22.93 8.90 -9.99
CA ASP A 35 21.72 8.28 -10.53
C ASP A 35 20.81 7.70 -9.44
N TYR A 36 20.94 8.15 -8.19
CA TYR A 36 20.24 7.61 -7.02
C TYR A 36 18.72 7.39 -7.24
N SER A 37 17.99 8.38 -7.75
CA SER A 37 16.55 8.23 -8.01
C SER A 37 16.23 7.22 -9.11
N THR A 38 17.10 7.08 -10.12
CA THR A 38 16.96 6.07 -11.16
C THR A 38 17.18 4.68 -10.59
N CYS A 39 18.24 4.51 -9.79
CA CYS A 39 18.51 3.28 -9.05
C CYS A 39 17.32 2.88 -8.16
N LEU A 40 16.76 3.82 -7.38
CA LEU A 40 15.61 3.54 -6.53
C LEU A 40 14.40 3.06 -7.33
N LYS A 41 14.12 3.70 -8.48
CA LYS A 41 13.02 3.32 -9.37
C LYS A 41 13.21 1.90 -9.90
N ASP A 42 14.41 1.58 -10.39
CA ASP A 42 14.73 0.25 -10.93
C ASP A 42 14.71 -0.82 -9.82
N ALA A 43 15.34 -0.56 -8.68
CA ALA A 43 15.33 -1.46 -7.52
C ALA A 43 13.91 -1.75 -7.03
N THR A 44 13.05 -0.73 -6.98
CA THR A 44 11.63 -0.89 -6.61
C THR A 44 10.89 -1.72 -7.67
N GLN A 45 11.11 -1.44 -8.96
CA GLN A 45 10.47 -2.17 -10.06
C GLN A 45 10.85 -3.65 -10.09
N GLU A 46 12.12 -3.98 -9.79
CA GLU A 46 12.63 -5.35 -9.73
C GLU A 46 12.11 -6.11 -8.51
N ALA A 47 12.02 -5.44 -7.35
CA ALA A 47 11.59 -6.08 -6.11
C ALA A 47 10.07 -6.24 -6.02
N TRP A 48 9.30 -5.38 -6.67
CA TRP A 48 7.84 -5.32 -6.52
C TRP A 48 7.12 -6.64 -6.80
N PRO A 49 7.42 -7.43 -7.85
CA PRO A 49 6.75 -8.71 -8.08
C PRO A 49 6.89 -9.70 -6.93
N ARG A 50 7.98 -9.63 -6.16
CA ARG A 50 8.19 -10.44 -4.95
C ARG A 50 7.45 -9.85 -3.76
N ILE A 51 7.54 -8.54 -3.55
CA ILE A 51 6.81 -7.84 -2.46
C ILE A 51 5.30 -8.03 -2.62
N ALA A 52 4.78 -7.97 -3.84
CA ALA A 52 3.36 -8.07 -4.16
C ALA A 52 2.78 -9.46 -3.86
N GLN A 53 3.61 -10.51 -3.81
CA GLN A 53 3.20 -11.85 -3.35
C GLN A 53 2.96 -11.91 -1.84
N GLY A 54 3.41 -10.88 -1.10
CA GLY A 54 3.42 -10.84 0.35
C GLY A 54 4.79 -11.18 0.93
N LEU A 55 5.06 -10.66 2.13
CA LEU A 55 6.25 -10.98 2.92
C LEU A 55 5.77 -11.42 4.31
N PRO A 56 5.48 -12.72 4.52
CA PRO A 56 4.93 -13.24 5.76
C PRO A 56 5.81 -12.91 6.98
N GLU A 57 7.12 -12.91 6.81
CA GLU A 57 8.10 -12.59 7.84
C GLU A 57 7.97 -11.13 8.33
N LEU A 58 7.45 -10.25 7.47
CA LEU A 58 7.18 -8.84 7.77
C LEU A 58 5.71 -8.57 8.10
N ASN A 59 4.85 -9.59 8.18
CA ASN A 59 3.39 -9.43 8.22
C ASN A 59 2.87 -8.51 7.09
N PHE A 60 3.55 -8.52 5.94
CA PHE A 60 3.12 -7.78 4.76
C PHE A 60 2.18 -8.68 3.95
N PRO A 61 0.92 -8.29 3.73
CA PRO A 61 -0.07 -9.14 3.07
C PRO A 61 0.23 -9.33 1.58
N SER A 62 -0.40 -10.33 0.96
CA SER A 62 -0.47 -10.42 -0.49
C SER A 62 -1.17 -9.18 -1.07
N MET A 63 -0.56 -8.60 -2.09
CA MET A 63 -1.10 -7.47 -2.85
C MET A 63 -1.73 -7.94 -4.16
N ASP A 64 -1.47 -9.17 -4.61
CA ASP A 64 -2.04 -9.71 -5.84
C ASP A 64 -2.21 -11.25 -5.77
N PRO A 65 -3.43 -11.76 -5.49
CA PRO A 65 -4.65 -11.00 -5.21
C PRO A 65 -4.60 -10.29 -3.85
N MET A 66 -5.20 -9.11 -3.80
CA MET A 66 -5.52 -8.40 -2.57
C MET A 66 -6.96 -8.67 -2.17
N PHE A 67 -7.17 -8.95 -0.89
CA PHE A 67 -8.50 -9.14 -0.31
C PHE A 67 -8.81 -8.05 0.70
N TYR A 68 -10.03 -7.51 0.65
CA TYR A 68 -10.53 -6.54 1.61
C TYR A 68 -11.98 -6.84 1.96
N GLU A 69 -12.28 -6.99 3.25
CA GLU A 69 -13.55 -7.56 3.71
C GLU A 69 -14.73 -6.64 3.44
N ASN A 70 -14.75 -5.45 4.04
CA ASN A 70 -15.89 -4.53 3.97
C ASN A 70 -15.41 -3.09 3.89
N HIS A 71 -15.98 -2.31 2.99
CA HIS A 71 -15.78 -0.87 2.87
C HIS A 71 -17.13 -0.16 2.85
N HIS A 72 -17.24 0.92 3.61
CA HIS A 72 -18.42 1.79 3.64
C HIS A 72 -17.97 3.20 3.33
N ALA A 73 -18.65 3.84 2.39
CA ALA A 73 -18.38 5.21 1.99
C ALA A 73 -19.68 5.97 1.75
N ILE A 74 -19.72 7.21 2.22
CA ILE A 74 -20.77 8.17 1.89
C ILE A 74 -20.18 9.18 0.92
N TYR A 75 -20.75 9.25 -0.27
CA TYR A 75 -20.39 10.22 -1.29
C TYR A 75 -21.49 11.28 -1.37
N ASP A 76 -21.13 12.54 -1.15
CA ASP A 76 -22.03 13.69 -1.30
C ASP A 76 -21.31 14.78 -2.10
N ALA A 77 -21.66 14.89 -3.39
CA ALA A 77 -21.05 15.86 -4.29
C ALA A 77 -22.09 16.39 -5.30
N GLY A 78 -22.49 17.64 -5.10
CA GLY A 78 -23.42 18.35 -5.98
C GLY A 78 -24.79 17.68 -6.03
N GLU A 79 -25.13 17.11 -7.18
CA GLU A 79 -26.40 16.40 -7.41
C GLU A 79 -26.35 14.94 -6.94
N ILE A 80 -25.15 14.38 -6.68
CA ILE A 80 -24.97 12.96 -6.35
C ILE A 80 -24.88 12.80 -4.84
N ARG A 81 -25.76 11.98 -4.28
CA ARG A 81 -25.65 11.45 -2.92
C ARG A 81 -25.70 9.94 -2.98
N ALA A 82 -24.71 9.25 -2.45
CA ALA A 82 -24.66 7.79 -2.46
C ALA A 82 -24.10 7.26 -1.15
N ASP A 83 -24.82 6.33 -0.54
CA ASP A 83 -24.34 5.44 0.50
C ASP A 83 -23.92 4.14 -0.19
N ILE A 84 -22.62 3.83 -0.11
CA ILE A 84 -21.99 2.72 -0.83
C ILE A 84 -21.41 1.75 0.21
N GLU A 85 -21.90 0.52 0.19
CA GLU A 85 -21.34 -0.59 0.94
C GLU A 85 -20.75 -1.59 -0.06
N VAL A 86 -19.46 -1.88 0.06
CA VAL A 86 -18.74 -2.84 -0.78
C VAL A 86 -18.19 -3.95 0.11
N THR A 87 -18.50 -5.20 -0.22
CA THR A 87 -18.08 -6.37 0.58
C THR A 87 -17.39 -7.42 -0.28
N ASN A 88 -16.53 -8.22 0.33
CA ASN A 88 -15.73 -9.29 -0.31
C ASN A 88 -14.93 -8.80 -1.52
N ILE A 89 -14.21 -7.69 -1.37
CA ILE A 89 -13.42 -7.12 -2.45
C ILE A 89 -12.21 -8.01 -2.70
N THR A 90 -12.05 -8.43 -3.94
CA THR A 90 -10.84 -9.05 -4.47
C THR A 90 -10.28 -8.16 -5.56
N MET A 91 -9.02 -7.75 -5.45
CA MET A 91 -8.33 -6.99 -6.49
C MET A 91 -7.11 -7.75 -7.02
N ILE A 92 -6.92 -7.74 -8.34
CA ILE A 92 -5.72 -8.25 -9.01
C ILE A 92 -5.12 -7.20 -9.94
N GLY A 93 -3.86 -7.39 -10.33
CA GLY A 93 -3.13 -6.54 -11.26
C GLY A 93 -2.17 -5.57 -10.57
N LEU A 94 -2.15 -5.52 -9.23
CA LEU A 94 -1.17 -4.70 -8.52
C LEU A 94 0.27 -5.19 -8.74
N LYS A 95 0.50 -6.48 -8.98
CA LYS A 95 1.86 -6.98 -9.28
C LYS A 95 2.44 -6.37 -10.58
N ASP A 96 1.57 -5.88 -11.46
CA ASP A 96 1.93 -5.34 -12.79
C ASP A 96 2.10 -3.81 -12.77
N ILE A 97 2.15 -3.20 -11.58
CA ILE A 97 2.48 -1.78 -11.41
C ILE A 97 3.82 -1.45 -12.08
N ARG A 98 3.83 -0.32 -12.79
CA ARG A 98 5.00 0.27 -13.42
C ARG A 98 5.41 1.53 -12.68
N PHE A 99 6.56 1.52 -12.04
CA PHE A 99 7.09 2.68 -11.34
C PHE A 99 7.68 3.66 -12.35
N THR A 100 7.16 4.88 -12.36
CA THR A 100 7.62 5.95 -13.26
C THR A 100 8.65 6.85 -12.61
N ALA A 101 8.57 7.04 -11.29
CA ALA A 101 9.58 7.74 -10.51
C ALA A 101 9.57 7.28 -9.05
N VAL A 102 10.75 7.24 -8.43
CA VAL A 102 10.92 7.04 -6.99
C VAL A 102 11.94 8.04 -6.48
N LYS A 103 11.53 8.90 -5.54
CA LYS A 103 12.36 9.97 -4.99
C LYS A 103 12.38 9.87 -3.48
N ALA A 104 13.57 9.75 -2.92
CA ALA A 104 13.78 9.82 -1.49
C ALA A 104 14.18 11.24 -1.09
N HIS A 105 13.53 11.76 -0.05
CA HIS A 105 13.79 13.05 0.55
C HIS A 105 14.20 12.83 2.01
N PHE A 106 15.44 13.22 2.31
CA PHE A 106 15.99 13.24 3.66
C PHE A 106 15.86 14.65 4.21
N LEU A 107 14.82 14.89 4.99
CA LEU A 107 14.48 16.19 5.54
C LEU A 107 15.12 16.37 6.93
N ASP A 108 15.10 17.60 7.45
CA ASP A 108 15.58 17.89 8.80
C ASP A 108 14.83 17.06 9.86
N LYS A 109 15.50 16.83 11.00
CA LYS A 109 14.92 16.15 12.19
C LYS A 109 14.49 14.69 11.94
N ASP A 110 15.33 13.93 11.23
CA ASP A 110 15.14 12.50 10.99
C ASP A 110 13.83 12.15 10.24
N VAL A 111 13.31 13.10 9.46
CA VAL A 111 12.10 12.88 8.65
C VAL A 111 12.50 12.36 7.28
N PHE A 112 12.10 11.13 6.99
CA PHE A 112 12.23 10.51 5.68
C PHE A 112 10.90 10.56 4.92
N ARG A 113 10.92 11.04 3.67
CA ARG A 113 9.79 10.99 2.75
C ARG A 113 10.17 10.27 1.48
N LEU A 114 9.42 9.23 1.12
CA LEU A 114 9.53 8.55 -0.15
C LEU A 114 8.34 8.94 -1.04
N GLU A 115 8.62 9.58 -2.16
CA GLU A 115 7.64 9.88 -3.21
C GLU A 115 7.72 8.81 -4.28
N VAL A 116 6.59 8.18 -4.60
CA VAL A 116 6.50 7.06 -5.53
C VAL A 116 5.42 7.36 -6.56
N ASP A 117 5.83 7.59 -7.80
CA ASP A 117 4.93 7.73 -8.93
C ASP A 117 4.83 6.40 -9.66
N PHE A 118 3.61 5.96 -9.93
CA PHE A 118 3.38 4.69 -10.58
C PHE A 118 2.17 4.72 -11.50
N LEU A 119 2.22 3.85 -12.51
CA LEU A 119 1.13 3.55 -13.41
C LEU A 119 0.65 2.13 -13.13
N MET A 120 -0.65 1.96 -12.99
CA MET A 120 -1.30 0.66 -12.94
C MET A 120 -1.96 0.40 -14.29
N PRO A 121 -1.33 -0.36 -15.22
CA PRO A 121 -1.84 -0.48 -16.58
C PRO A 121 -3.20 -1.18 -16.65
N LYS A 122 -3.41 -2.14 -15.75
CA LYS A 122 -4.62 -2.94 -15.67
C LYS A 122 -4.80 -3.44 -14.24
N ALA A 123 -5.97 -3.21 -13.67
CA ALA A 123 -6.40 -3.91 -12.48
C ALA A 123 -7.87 -4.29 -12.61
N PHE A 124 -8.24 -5.32 -11.87
CA PHE A 124 -9.61 -5.77 -11.79
C PHE A 124 -9.99 -5.89 -10.33
N SER A 125 -11.18 -5.42 -9.99
CA SER A 125 -11.77 -5.58 -8.67
C SER A 125 -13.12 -6.27 -8.81
N TRP A 126 -13.37 -7.28 -7.99
CA TRP A 126 -14.67 -7.93 -7.83
C TRP A 126 -15.12 -7.77 -6.39
N GLY A 127 -16.42 -7.68 -6.18
CA GLY A 127 -17.03 -7.61 -4.87
C GLY A 127 -18.53 -7.40 -5.01
N THR A 128 -19.25 -7.46 -3.90
CA THR A 128 -20.68 -7.15 -3.85
C THR A 128 -20.85 -5.70 -3.48
N ILE A 129 -21.54 -4.94 -4.33
CA ILE A 129 -21.83 -3.52 -4.11
C ILE A 129 -23.32 -3.37 -3.79
N LYS A 130 -23.61 -2.68 -2.70
CA LYS A 130 -24.94 -2.13 -2.41
C LYS A 130 -24.84 -0.62 -2.45
N THR A 131 -25.73 0.00 -3.22
CA THR A 131 -25.75 1.45 -3.33
C THR A 131 -27.17 1.97 -3.20
N ILE A 132 -27.35 2.85 -2.22
CA ILE A 132 -28.60 3.57 -2.00
C ILE A 132 -28.27 5.05 -2.13
N GLY A 133 -28.99 5.78 -2.98
CA GLY A 133 -28.64 7.16 -3.25
C GLY A 133 -29.61 7.91 -4.13
N SER A 134 -29.16 9.05 -4.62
CA SER A 134 -29.86 9.88 -5.60
C SER A 134 -28.88 10.60 -6.51
N VAL A 135 -29.29 10.79 -7.77
CA VAL A 135 -28.68 11.73 -8.70
C VAL A 135 -29.75 12.76 -9.05
N GLY A 136 -29.65 13.95 -8.48
CA GLY A 136 -30.65 15.00 -8.59
C GLY A 136 -32.02 14.53 -8.06
N PRO A 137 -33.09 14.60 -8.87
CA PRO A 137 -34.43 14.15 -8.46
C PRO A 137 -34.59 12.62 -8.50
N PHE A 138 -33.65 11.88 -9.09
CA PHE A 138 -33.76 10.44 -9.28
C PHE A 138 -33.21 9.69 -8.08
N ARG A 139 -33.95 8.71 -7.55
CA ARG A 139 -33.49 7.81 -6.49
C ARG A 139 -32.87 6.55 -7.11
N LEU A 140 -31.71 6.17 -6.60
CA LEU A 140 -31.00 4.94 -6.93
C LEU A 140 -31.14 3.96 -5.76
N ASN A 141 -31.71 2.80 -6.05
CA ASN A 141 -31.66 1.60 -5.21
C ASN A 141 -31.32 0.47 -6.17
N SER A 142 -30.03 0.32 -6.44
CA SER A 142 -29.54 -0.36 -7.64
C SER A 142 -29.09 -1.79 -7.34
N THR A 143 -29.29 -2.67 -8.32
CA THR A 143 -28.69 -4.01 -8.37
C THR A 143 -27.27 -3.94 -8.95
N GLU A 144 -26.43 -4.95 -8.69
CA GLU A 144 -25.04 -5.01 -9.17
C GLU A 144 -24.91 -4.76 -10.69
N LYS A 145 -25.75 -5.41 -11.51
CA LYS A 145 -25.72 -5.25 -12.98
C LYS A 145 -25.99 -3.82 -13.45
N LEU A 146 -26.94 -3.11 -12.82
CA LEU A 146 -27.26 -1.73 -13.21
C LEU A 146 -26.09 -0.79 -12.87
N ILE A 147 -25.39 -1.06 -11.76
CA ILE A 147 -24.20 -0.32 -11.35
C ILE A 147 -23.08 -0.56 -12.36
N ASP A 148 -22.82 -1.81 -12.74
CA ASP A 148 -21.76 -2.13 -13.72
C ASP A 148 -22.00 -1.46 -15.08
N ASP A 149 -23.22 -1.55 -15.62
CA ASP A 149 -23.58 -0.92 -16.90
C ASP A 149 -23.40 0.60 -16.82
N PHE A 150 -23.88 1.23 -15.74
CA PHE A 150 -23.76 2.67 -15.52
C PHE A 150 -22.30 3.12 -15.35
N VAL A 151 -21.51 2.40 -14.53
CA VAL A 151 -20.09 2.71 -14.35
C VAL A 151 -19.35 2.56 -15.66
N ASN A 152 -19.59 1.49 -16.43
CA ASN A 152 -18.93 1.28 -17.72
C ASN A 152 -19.25 2.37 -18.75
N GLU A 153 -20.48 2.88 -18.78
CA GLU A 153 -20.89 3.96 -19.68
C GLU A 153 -20.33 5.33 -19.26
N TYR A 154 -20.29 5.61 -17.95
CA TYR A 154 -19.98 6.94 -17.41
C TYR A 154 -18.62 7.06 -16.67
N TRP A 155 -17.77 6.03 -16.72
CA TRP A 155 -16.53 5.95 -15.92
C TRP A 155 -15.62 7.20 -15.98
N PRO A 156 -15.42 7.91 -17.12
CA PRO A 156 -14.50 9.05 -17.13
C PRO A 156 -15.01 10.22 -16.28
N ILE A 157 -16.33 10.42 -16.24
CA ILE A 157 -16.95 11.50 -15.47
C ILE A 157 -16.95 11.11 -13.98
N LEU A 158 -17.36 9.86 -13.69
CA LEU A 158 -17.34 9.33 -12.33
C LEU A 158 -15.94 9.37 -11.73
N TYR A 159 -14.92 8.92 -12.47
CA TYR A 159 -13.53 8.98 -12.03
C TYR A 159 -13.10 10.41 -11.70
N ARG A 160 -13.39 11.40 -12.56
CA ARG A 160 -13.05 12.81 -12.27
C ARG A 160 -13.77 13.35 -11.04
N ALA A 161 -15.03 12.97 -10.83
CA ALA A 161 -15.82 13.42 -9.70
C ALA A 161 -15.41 12.75 -8.38
N MET A 162 -14.97 11.49 -8.44
CA MET A 162 -14.63 10.67 -7.28
C MET A 162 -13.12 10.55 -7.01
N ALA A 163 -12.26 11.06 -7.90
CA ALA A 163 -10.80 10.89 -7.81
C ALA A 163 -10.24 11.32 -6.45
N SER A 164 -10.64 12.48 -5.93
CA SER A 164 -10.23 12.95 -4.60
C SER A 164 -10.63 11.93 -3.53
N THR A 165 -11.90 11.55 -3.48
CA THR A 165 -12.40 10.58 -2.50
C THR A 165 -11.69 9.23 -2.57
N ILE A 166 -11.38 8.75 -3.77
CA ILE A 166 -10.61 7.52 -3.97
C ILE A 166 -9.20 7.69 -3.40
N ILE A 167 -8.51 8.79 -3.70
CA ILE A 167 -7.17 9.08 -3.17
C ILE A 167 -7.19 9.19 -1.65
N ASP A 168 -8.10 9.98 -1.10
CA ASP A 168 -8.26 10.20 0.35
C ASP A 168 -8.55 8.89 1.11
N THR A 169 -9.15 7.91 0.43
CA THR A 169 -9.42 6.57 0.98
C THR A 169 -8.20 5.64 0.89
N TRP A 170 -7.48 5.66 -0.23
CA TRP A 170 -6.38 4.71 -0.50
C TRP A 170 -5.04 5.16 0.08
N GLU A 171 -4.78 6.47 0.12
CA GLU A 171 -3.50 7.04 0.56
C GLU A 171 -3.17 6.64 2.02
N PRO A 172 -4.08 6.76 3.00
CA PRO A 172 -3.80 6.33 4.38
C PRO A 172 -3.48 4.84 4.48
N TRP A 173 -4.16 4.02 3.67
CA TRP A 173 -3.94 2.57 3.63
C TRP A 173 -2.55 2.25 3.05
N CYS A 174 -2.16 2.88 1.94
CA CYS A 174 -0.83 2.72 1.34
C CYS A 174 0.28 3.14 2.32
N ILE A 175 0.10 4.28 3.00
CA ILE A 175 1.04 4.79 4.00
C ILE A 175 1.16 3.83 5.19
N ASP A 176 0.05 3.31 5.73
CA ASP A 176 0.07 2.31 6.83
C ASP A 176 0.86 1.06 6.42
N LYS A 177 0.63 0.53 5.22
CA LYS A 177 1.36 -0.65 4.73
C LYS A 177 2.85 -0.38 4.55
N ALA A 178 3.20 0.75 3.94
CA ALA A 178 4.59 1.15 3.78
C ALA A 178 5.29 1.35 5.13
N ASN A 179 4.66 2.06 6.07
CA ASN A 179 5.23 2.31 7.40
C ASN A 179 5.44 1.01 8.19
N ARG A 180 4.50 0.05 8.11
CA ARG A 180 4.66 -1.28 8.73
C ARG A 180 5.79 -2.11 8.13
N LEU A 181 6.02 -1.97 6.82
CA LEU A 181 7.13 -2.62 6.14
C LEU A 181 8.46 -2.01 6.59
N PHE A 182 8.57 -0.68 6.49
CA PHE A 182 9.80 0.05 6.80
C PHE A 182 10.14 0.08 8.30
N SER A 183 9.18 -0.11 9.20
CA SER A 183 9.43 -0.20 10.65
C SER A 183 10.10 -1.51 11.09
N LYS A 184 10.13 -2.52 10.22
CA LYS A 184 10.68 -3.85 10.51
C LYS A 184 12.01 -4.15 9.84
N VAL A 185 12.48 -3.24 8.99
CA VAL A 185 13.73 -3.38 8.24
C VAL A 185 14.69 -2.29 8.66
N SER A 186 15.99 -2.57 8.59
CA SER A 186 17.01 -1.58 8.96
C SER A 186 17.10 -0.49 7.90
N PHE A 187 16.82 0.75 8.29
CA PHE A 187 16.82 1.90 7.38
C PHE A 187 18.17 2.08 6.68
N SER A 188 19.29 1.94 7.39
CA SER A 188 20.64 2.09 6.83
C SER A 188 21.03 0.95 5.89
N LYS A 189 20.42 -0.24 6.03
CA LYS A 189 20.59 -1.34 5.08
C LYS A 189 19.81 -1.11 3.79
N VAL A 190 18.61 -0.54 3.90
CA VAL A 190 17.75 -0.29 2.72
C VAL A 190 18.17 0.97 1.96
N PHE A 191 18.55 2.03 2.68
CA PHE A 191 18.99 3.31 2.13
C PHE A 191 20.42 3.64 2.60
N PRO A 192 21.44 2.92 2.11
CA PRO A 192 22.82 3.15 2.49
C PRO A 192 23.28 4.56 2.10
N LYS A 193 24.13 5.14 2.94
CA LYS A 193 24.78 6.43 2.66
C LYS A 193 25.87 6.27 1.60
#